data_AF-A0A285P004-F1
#
_entry.id   AF-A0A285P004-F1
#
_cell.length_a   1.000
_cell.length_b   1.000
_cell.length_c   1.000
_cell.angle_alpha   90.00
_cell.angle_beta   90.00
_cell.angle_gamma   90.00
#
_symmetry.space_group_name_H-M   'P 1'
#
loop_
_entity.id
_entity.type
_entity.pdbx_description
1 polymer ?
#
loop_
_entity_poly.entity_id
_entity_poly.type
_entity_poly.pdbx_seq_one_letter_code
_entity_poly.pdbx_strand_id
1 'polypeptide(L)'
;MLYQFPSVVPRGRRTTFKSDGAVAPCVPDSFDEDEFDPLDTDEQSSSSPDSASPHRDPDAEIDDTPTIACTRCGREWDLGYELDDLGIGNQAIEQFALDHKRHTGHYPDGVAPWLADCRHCPEGVERLSEEAARRWAQTHARHTRHAVDIGRANDDESSIVDAPDE
;
A
#
# COMPACT_ATOMS: atom_id res chain seq x y z
N MET A 1 -0.76 4.81 50.18
CA MET A 1 -1.38 4.00 49.11
C MET A 1 -0.32 3.79 48.04
N LEU A 2 0.21 2.58 47.93
CA LEU A 2 1.20 2.20 46.91
C LEU A 2 0.42 1.46 45.81
N TYR A 3 0.36 2.02 44.61
CA TYR A 3 -0.25 1.36 43.45
C TYR A 3 0.82 0.56 42.72
N GLN A 4 0.59 -0.75 42.66
CA GLN A 4 1.42 -1.75 41.99
C GLN A 4 0.85 -2.02 40.61
N PHE A 5 1.62 -1.74 39.56
CA PHE A 5 1.27 -2.08 38.17
C PHE A 5 1.66 -3.54 37.90
N PRO A 6 0.77 -4.39 37.36
CA PRO A 6 1.17 -5.71 36.87
C PRO A 6 1.73 -5.60 35.45
N SER A 7 2.97 -6.05 35.26
CA SER A 7 3.60 -6.27 33.95
C SER A 7 2.93 -7.42 33.21
N VAL A 8 2.44 -7.15 32.00
CA VAL A 8 1.92 -8.17 31.08
C VAL A 8 3.05 -8.61 30.16
N VAL A 9 3.38 -9.90 30.22
CA VAL A 9 4.38 -10.57 29.37
C VAL A 9 3.68 -11.11 28.11
N PRO A 10 4.15 -10.81 26.88
CA PRO A 10 3.59 -11.42 25.68
C PRO A 10 4.07 -12.87 25.53
N ARG A 11 3.12 -13.81 25.46
CA ARG A 11 3.37 -15.23 25.15
C ARG A 11 3.45 -15.41 23.64
N GLY A 12 4.65 -15.63 23.11
CA GLY A 12 4.85 -16.07 21.74
C GLY A 12 4.29 -17.48 21.50
N ARG A 13 3.65 -17.69 20.34
CA ARG A 13 3.36 -19.05 19.84
C ARG A 13 3.63 -19.15 18.34
N ARG A 14 4.35 -20.24 18.01
CA ARG A 14 4.75 -20.68 16.68
C ARG A 14 3.56 -21.34 15.98
N THR A 15 3.35 -21.00 14.71
CA THR A 15 2.45 -21.73 13.81
C THR A 15 3.31 -22.52 12.82
N THR A 16 3.09 -23.83 12.73
CA THR A 16 3.60 -24.66 11.63
C THR A 16 2.44 -24.85 10.65
N PHE A 17 2.51 -24.20 9.49
CA PHE A 17 1.57 -24.37 8.39
C PHE A 17 2.14 -25.41 7.42
N LYS A 18 1.37 -26.47 7.16
CA LYS A 18 1.67 -27.54 6.22
C LYS A 18 0.89 -27.27 4.94
N SER A 19 1.60 -26.93 3.87
CA SER A 19 1.02 -26.65 2.54
C SER A 19 1.11 -27.89 1.67
N ASP A 20 -0.03 -28.38 1.20
CA ASP A 20 -0.13 -29.35 0.10
C ASP A 20 -1.28 -28.91 -0.81
N GLY A 21 -1.03 -28.83 -2.12
CA GLY A 21 -2.08 -28.61 -3.12
C GLY A 21 -1.61 -27.84 -4.35
N ALA A 22 -0.94 -28.54 -5.26
CA ALA A 22 -0.60 -28.03 -6.59
C ALA A 22 -1.84 -27.88 -7.47
N VAL A 23 -1.94 -26.75 -8.19
CA VAL A 23 -2.90 -26.51 -9.26
C VAL A 23 -2.16 -26.34 -10.58
N ALA A 24 -2.59 -27.09 -11.59
CA ALA A 24 -2.03 -27.10 -12.94
C ALA A 24 -2.45 -25.84 -13.73
N PRO A 25 -1.60 -25.33 -14.64
CA PRO A 25 -1.95 -24.21 -15.49
C PRO A 25 -2.74 -24.67 -16.73
N CYS A 26 -3.89 -24.02 -16.96
CA CYS A 26 -4.62 -24.06 -18.23
C CYS A 26 -4.02 -23.02 -19.18
N VAL A 27 -3.59 -23.47 -20.36
CA VAL A 27 -3.09 -22.64 -21.46
C VAL A 27 -4.28 -22.07 -22.23
N PRO A 28 -4.35 -20.75 -22.51
CA PRO A 28 -5.30 -20.23 -23.48
C PRO A 28 -4.79 -20.38 -24.92
N ASP A 29 -5.77 -20.64 -25.77
CA ASP A 29 -5.74 -20.98 -27.19
C ASP A 29 -5.33 -19.79 -28.07
N SER A 30 -4.63 -20.12 -29.17
CA SER A 30 -4.07 -19.25 -30.19
C SER A 30 -5.08 -18.24 -30.77
N PHE A 31 -4.67 -16.97 -30.88
CA PHE A 31 -5.44 -15.93 -31.55
C PHE A 31 -4.90 -15.75 -32.98
N ASP A 32 -5.79 -15.99 -33.95
CA ASP A 32 -5.61 -15.79 -35.40
C ASP A 32 -5.07 -14.38 -35.72
N GLU A 33 -3.96 -14.33 -36.46
CA GLU A 33 -3.44 -13.11 -37.09
C GLU A 33 -4.04 -13.00 -38.50
N ASP A 34 -5.24 -12.40 -38.59
CA ASP A 34 -5.84 -12.01 -39.87
C ASP A 34 -5.67 -10.50 -40.09
N GLU A 35 -4.80 -10.19 -41.05
CA GLU A 35 -5.03 -9.24 -42.14
C GLU A 35 -5.60 -7.86 -41.77
N PHE A 36 -4.70 -6.87 -41.62
CA PHE A 36 -5.08 -5.47 -41.75
C PHE A 36 -4.04 -4.69 -42.57
N ASP A 37 -4.24 -4.67 -43.89
CA ASP A 37 -3.67 -3.64 -44.78
C ASP A 37 -4.68 -2.50 -44.91
N PRO A 38 -4.28 -1.27 -44.57
CA PRO A 38 -4.53 -0.21 -45.54
C PRO A 38 -3.41 0.83 -45.64
N LEU A 39 -2.90 0.93 -46.87
CA LEU A 39 -2.78 2.12 -47.71
C LEU A 39 -2.01 3.37 -47.19
N ASP A 40 -0.96 3.67 -47.94
CA ASP A 40 -0.62 4.99 -48.53
C ASP A 40 -0.80 6.21 -47.62
N THR A 41 0.28 6.62 -46.97
CA THR A 41 0.38 7.98 -46.42
C THR A 41 1.22 8.81 -47.38
N ASP A 42 0.51 9.58 -48.20
CA ASP A 42 1.04 10.63 -49.04
C ASP A 42 2.01 11.54 -48.27
N GLU A 43 3.19 11.63 -48.86
CA GLU A 43 4.14 12.71 -48.78
C GLU A 43 3.44 14.09 -48.81
N GLN A 44 3.72 14.95 -47.82
CA GLN A 44 3.84 16.41 -47.99
C GLN A 44 4.19 17.09 -46.67
N SER A 45 5.41 17.61 -46.56
CA SER A 45 5.61 19.07 -46.45
C SER A 45 7.08 19.41 -46.25
N SER A 46 7.66 19.94 -47.32
CA SER A 46 8.83 20.80 -47.29
C SER A 46 8.51 22.09 -46.53
N SER A 47 9.32 22.45 -45.54
CA SER A 47 9.73 23.84 -45.27
C SER A 47 10.93 23.86 -44.32
N SER A 48 11.98 24.56 -44.75
CA SER A 48 13.29 24.71 -44.13
C SER A 48 13.29 25.56 -42.85
N PRO A 49 14.40 25.54 -42.07
CA PRO A 49 14.44 25.93 -40.68
C PRO A 49 14.90 27.38 -40.50
N ASP A 50 14.14 28.21 -39.80
CA ASP A 50 14.71 29.35 -39.05
C ASP A 50 13.64 30.01 -38.19
N SER A 51 13.65 29.67 -36.90
CA SER A 51 13.19 30.54 -35.81
C SER A 51 13.68 29.91 -34.53
N ALA A 52 14.93 30.22 -34.17
CA ALA A 52 15.44 30.00 -32.82
C ALA A 52 14.66 30.89 -31.83
N SER A 53 13.42 30.51 -31.55
CA SER A 53 12.87 30.74 -30.22
C SER A 53 13.78 29.97 -29.26
N PRO A 54 14.12 30.50 -28.08
CA PRO A 54 14.58 29.63 -27.02
C PRO A 54 13.45 28.62 -26.80
N HIS A 55 13.61 27.42 -27.36
CA HIS A 55 12.81 26.27 -27.03
C HIS A 55 13.05 26.08 -25.54
N ARG A 56 12.18 26.67 -24.73
CA ARG A 56 11.98 26.22 -23.37
C ARG A 56 11.36 24.86 -23.58
N ASP A 57 12.18 23.81 -23.47
CA ASP A 57 11.74 22.43 -23.56
C ASP A 57 10.45 22.32 -22.72
N PRO A 58 9.28 22.08 -23.34
CA PRO A 58 8.06 21.87 -22.58
C PRO A 58 8.10 20.51 -21.86
N ASP A 59 9.14 19.72 -22.12
CA ASP A 59 9.47 18.40 -21.59
C ASP A 59 10.64 18.49 -20.58
N ALA A 60 10.62 19.48 -19.69
CA ALA A 60 11.27 19.26 -18.40
C ALA A 60 10.47 18.15 -17.71
N GLU A 61 10.88 16.90 -17.94
CA GLU A 61 10.28 15.67 -17.43
C GLU A 61 9.98 15.88 -15.94
N ILE A 62 8.70 16.01 -15.60
CA ILE A 62 8.30 16.16 -14.20
C ILE A 62 8.60 14.83 -13.53
N ASP A 63 9.54 14.83 -12.59
CA ASP A 63 9.81 13.68 -11.77
C ASP A 63 8.64 13.50 -10.79
N ASP A 64 7.64 12.74 -11.22
CA ASP A 64 6.46 12.36 -10.43
C ASP A 64 6.77 11.19 -9.47
N THR A 65 8.06 10.84 -9.28
CA THR A 65 8.47 9.80 -8.33
C THR A 65 8.17 10.26 -6.90
N PRO A 66 7.33 9.52 -6.15
CA PRO A 66 7.05 9.84 -4.77
C PRO A 66 8.30 9.62 -3.91
N THR A 67 8.58 10.61 -3.07
CA THR A 67 9.68 10.59 -2.11
C THR A 67 9.13 10.37 -0.70
N ILE A 68 9.85 9.60 0.10
CA ILE A 68 9.51 9.36 1.51
C ILE A 68 10.67 9.71 2.43
N ALA A 69 10.38 10.46 3.50
CA ALA A 69 11.35 10.88 4.49
C ALA A 69 11.17 10.16 5.81
N CYS A 70 12.25 10.01 6.57
CA CYS A 70 12.20 9.56 7.95
C CYS A 70 13.16 10.38 8.81
N THR A 71 12.60 11.31 9.58
CA THR A 71 13.30 12.23 10.48
C THR A 71 14.05 11.45 11.57
N ARG A 72 13.52 10.31 12.01
CA ARG A 72 14.20 9.45 13.00
C ARG A 72 15.46 8.79 12.45
N CYS A 73 15.46 8.43 11.16
CA CYS A 73 16.63 7.90 10.47
C CYS A 73 17.54 8.99 9.89
N GLY A 74 17.03 10.23 9.76
CA GLY A 74 17.71 11.34 9.12
C GLY A 74 17.97 11.14 7.63
N ARG A 75 17.08 10.42 6.94
CA ARG A 75 17.24 10.05 5.53
C ARG A 75 15.93 10.18 4.76
N GLU A 76 16.07 10.34 3.46
CA GLU A 76 15.00 10.46 2.48
C GLU A 76 15.31 9.50 1.32
N TRP A 77 14.26 8.92 0.73
CA TRP A 77 14.35 7.94 -0.34
C TRP A 77 13.33 8.25 -1.42
N ASP A 78 13.79 8.29 -2.66
CA ASP A 78 12.93 8.32 -3.84
C ASP A 78 12.50 6.88 -4.15
N LEU A 79 11.19 6.66 -4.30
CA LEU A 79 10.62 5.32 -4.45
C LEU A 79 10.66 4.80 -5.90
N GLY A 80 11.56 5.34 -6.73
CA GLY A 80 11.69 4.95 -8.14
C GLY A 80 12.01 3.47 -8.29
N TYR A 81 12.88 2.92 -7.44
CA TYR A 81 13.17 1.49 -7.45
C TYR A 81 11.92 0.63 -7.12
N GLU A 82 11.15 1.00 -6.08
CA GLU A 82 9.94 0.24 -5.75
C GLU A 82 8.83 0.35 -6.80
N LEU A 83 8.77 1.46 -7.53
CA LEU A 83 7.80 1.68 -8.60
C LEU A 83 8.19 0.98 -9.89
N ASP A 84 9.41 1.19 -10.35
CA ASP A 84 9.88 0.75 -11.67
C ASP A 84 10.48 -0.66 -11.64
N ASP A 85 11.33 -0.99 -10.65
CA ASP A 85 12.01 -2.29 -10.59
C ASP A 85 11.17 -3.39 -9.92
N LEU A 86 10.33 -3.03 -8.94
CA LEU A 86 9.47 -3.99 -8.24
C LEU A 86 8.01 -4.02 -8.74
N GLY A 87 7.60 -3.06 -9.57
CA GLY A 87 6.26 -3.01 -10.17
C GLY A 87 5.11 -2.84 -9.17
N ILE A 88 5.39 -2.25 -8.00
CA ILE A 88 4.44 -2.18 -6.89
C ILE A 88 3.41 -1.04 -7.09
N GLY A 89 3.62 -0.15 -8.07
CA GLY A 89 2.69 0.91 -8.45
C GLY A 89 2.21 1.72 -7.25
N ASN A 90 0.91 1.98 -7.16
CA ASN A 90 0.30 2.77 -6.08
C ASN A 90 0.50 2.20 -4.65
N GLN A 91 1.09 1.00 -4.49
CA GLN A 91 1.39 0.38 -3.20
C GLN A 91 2.87 0.54 -2.78
N ALA A 92 3.71 1.24 -3.54
CA ALA A 92 5.14 1.38 -3.23
C ALA A 92 5.38 1.99 -1.84
N ILE A 93 4.69 3.08 -1.52
CA ILE A 93 4.71 3.72 -0.19
C ILE A 93 4.30 2.73 0.91
N GLU A 94 3.29 1.90 0.64
CA GLU A 94 2.78 0.93 1.59
C GLU A 94 3.83 -0.14 1.92
N GLN A 95 4.46 -0.71 0.89
CA GLN A 95 5.48 -1.74 1.05
C GLN A 95 6.73 -1.19 1.72
N PHE A 96 7.22 -0.02 1.30
CA PHE A 96 8.35 0.63 1.94
C PHE A 96 8.06 0.89 3.42
N ALA A 97 6.89 1.43 3.76
CA ALA A 97 6.54 1.71 5.14
C ALA A 97 6.48 0.44 6.03
N LEU A 98 5.96 -0.67 5.51
CA LEU A 98 5.95 -1.96 6.22
C LEU A 98 7.35 -2.54 6.39
N ASP A 99 8.16 -2.50 5.33
CA ASP A 99 9.53 -2.99 5.37
C ASP A 99 10.40 -2.17 6.31
N HIS A 100 10.33 -0.84 6.19
CA HIS A 100 11.04 0.09 7.07
C HIS A 100 10.65 -0.11 8.53
N LYS A 101 9.36 -0.31 8.83
CA LYS A 101 8.91 -0.66 10.20
C LYS A 101 9.49 -1.98 10.68
N ARG A 102 9.56 -3.02 9.83
CA ARG A 102 10.13 -4.33 10.19
C ARG A 102 11.62 -4.25 10.50
N HIS A 103 12.36 -3.42 9.77
CA HIS A 103 13.81 -3.29 9.94
C HIS A 103 14.22 -2.27 11.00
N THR A 104 13.46 -1.19 11.16
CA THR A 104 13.82 -0.05 12.03
C THR A 104 12.93 0.10 13.26
N GLY A 105 11.83 -0.64 13.33
CA GLY A 105 10.87 -0.59 14.44
C GLY A 105 9.94 0.62 14.44
N HIS A 106 9.98 1.48 13.42
CA HIS A 106 9.11 2.66 13.32
C HIS A 106 8.65 2.90 11.88
N TYR A 107 7.53 3.62 11.72
CA TYR A 107 7.08 4.07 10.42
C TYR A 107 7.85 5.32 9.97
N PRO A 108 8.06 5.52 8.66
CA PRO A 108 8.57 6.77 8.10
C PRO A 108 7.59 7.93 8.32
N ASP A 109 8.05 9.15 8.09
CA ASP A 109 7.24 10.35 8.32
C ASP A 109 6.06 10.40 7.36
N GLY A 110 4.96 11.00 7.81
CA GLY A 110 3.71 11.07 7.04
C GLY A 110 2.94 9.75 6.95
N VAL A 111 3.52 8.62 7.37
CA VAL A 111 2.83 7.34 7.41
C VAL A 111 2.28 7.06 8.81
N ALA A 112 0.96 7.10 8.93
CA ALA A 112 0.24 6.72 10.13
C ALA A 112 -0.68 5.54 9.80
N PRO A 113 -0.45 4.34 10.36
CA PRO A 113 -1.35 3.21 10.14
C PRO A 113 -2.72 3.47 10.78
N TRP A 114 -3.73 2.86 10.20
CA TRP A 114 -5.02 2.60 10.80
C TRP A 114 -4.91 1.44 11.78
N LEU A 115 -5.34 1.69 13.00
CA LEU A 115 -5.47 0.73 14.07
C LEU A 115 -6.92 0.25 14.10
N ALA A 116 -7.11 -1.05 14.17
CA ALA A 116 -8.40 -1.64 14.48
C ALA A 116 -8.26 -2.48 15.75
N ASP A 117 -8.82 -1.96 16.84
CA ASP A 117 -8.68 -2.49 18.19
C ASP A 117 -10.04 -2.98 18.69
N CYS A 118 -10.13 -4.28 18.98
CA CYS A 118 -11.33 -4.85 19.55
C CYS A 118 -11.43 -4.49 21.03
N ARG A 119 -12.58 -3.99 21.49
CA ARG A 119 -12.78 -3.60 22.90
C ARG A 119 -12.75 -4.76 23.88
N HIS A 120 -12.90 -5.98 23.38
CA HIS A 120 -13.06 -7.19 24.19
C HIS A 120 -11.92 -8.19 24.03
N CYS A 121 -11.25 -8.18 22.88
CA CYS A 121 -10.13 -9.07 22.63
C CYS A 121 -8.80 -8.35 22.90
N PRO A 122 -7.77 -9.06 23.36
CA PRO A 122 -6.42 -8.50 23.47
C PRO A 122 -5.73 -8.32 22.11
N GLU A 123 -6.39 -8.69 21.01
CA GLU A 123 -5.84 -8.61 19.65
C GLU A 123 -6.38 -7.37 18.93
N GLY A 124 -5.45 -6.63 18.31
CA GLY A 124 -5.72 -5.55 17.38
C GLY A 124 -4.85 -5.72 16.13
N VAL A 125 -5.22 -5.04 15.05
CA VAL A 125 -4.44 -5.07 13.80
C VAL A 125 -4.08 -3.67 13.32
N GLU A 126 -2.88 -3.54 12.76
CA GLU A 126 -2.42 -2.33 12.09
C GLU A 126 -2.53 -2.53 10.57
N ARG A 127 -3.10 -1.55 9.86
CA ARG A 127 -3.23 -1.52 8.40
C ARG A 127 -2.87 -0.15 7.88
N LEU A 128 -2.31 -0.05 6.68
CA LEU A 128 -1.97 1.26 6.11
C LEU A 128 -3.14 1.91 5.37
N SER A 129 -4.11 1.11 4.90
CA SER A 129 -5.38 1.60 4.37
C SER A 129 -6.53 1.48 5.36
N GLU A 130 -7.36 2.51 5.41
CA GLU A 130 -8.60 2.56 6.21
C GLU A 130 -9.52 1.41 5.85
N GLU A 131 -9.70 1.17 4.55
CA GLU A 131 -10.59 0.15 4.04
C GLU A 131 -10.16 -1.26 4.46
N ALA A 132 -8.85 -1.52 4.56
CA ALA A 132 -8.34 -2.79 5.06
C ALA A 132 -8.58 -2.94 6.56
N ALA A 133 -8.41 -1.86 7.36
CA ALA A 133 -8.76 -1.87 8.79
C ALA A 133 -10.26 -2.11 8.99
N ARG A 134 -11.10 -1.39 8.23
CA ARG A 134 -12.56 -1.47 8.29
C ARG A 134 -13.09 -2.84 7.88
N ARG A 135 -12.59 -3.45 6.81
CA ARG A 135 -12.97 -4.81 6.41
C ARG A 135 -12.61 -5.84 7.48
N TRP A 136 -11.45 -5.70 8.12
CA TRP A 136 -11.10 -6.57 9.25
C TRP A 136 -12.05 -6.37 10.41
N ALA A 137 -12.33 -5.13 10.80
CA ALA A 137 -13.22 -4.80 11.90
C ALA A 137 -14.63 -5.37 11.69
N GLN A 138 -15.21 -5.18 10.50
CA GLN A 138 -16.50 -5.76 10.13
C GLN A 138 -16.51 -7.29 10.20
N THR A 139 -15.45 -7.93 9.71
CA THR A 139 -15.32 -9.40 9.74
C THR A 139 -15.21 -9.90 11.18
N HIS A 140 -14.42 -9.22 12.01
CA HIS A 140 -14.24 -9.55 13.41
C HIS A 140 -15.54 -9.36 14.20
N ALA A 141 -16.20 -8.21 14.04
CA ALA A 141 -17.48 -7.91 14.68
C ALA A 141 -18.57 -8.93 14.29
N ARG A 142 -18.63 -9.36 13.02
CA ARG A 142 -19.57 -10.41 12.59
C ARG A 142 -19.33 -11.75 13.28
N HIS A 143 -18.08 -12.17 13.43
CA HIS A 143 -17.75 -13.48 13.99
C HIS A 143 -17.77 -13.51 15.52
N THR A 144 -17.43 -12.42 16.17
CA THR A 144 -17.26 -12.34 17.63
C THR A 144 -18.37 -11.59 18.33
N ARG A 145 -19.16 -10.82 17.58
CA ARG A 145 -20.15 -9.86 18.10
C ARG A 145 -19.54 -8.77 18.99
N HIS A 146 -18.24 -8.54 18.89
CA HIS A 146 -17.54 -7.49 19.62
C HIS A 146 -17.51 -6.19 18.83
N ALA A 147 -17.60 -5.08 19.54
CA ALA A 147 -17.33 -3.76 18.98
C ALA A 147 -15.83 -3.56 18.75
N VAL A 148 -15.48 -2.96 17.61
CA VAL A 148 -14.11 -2.67 17.20
C VAL A 148 -13.96 -1.17 16.96
N ASP A 149 -13.02 -0.53 17.63
CA ASP A 149 -12.61 0.84 17.35
C ASP A 149 -11.64 0.87 16.18
N ILE A 150 -11.82 1.81 15.27
CA ILE A 150 -10.93 2.07 14.14
C ILE A 150 -10.46 3.52 14.25
N GLY A 151 -9.16 3.74 14.33
CA GLY A 151 -8.58 5.08 14.38
C GLY A 151 -7.24 5.14 13.66
N ARG A 152 -6.76 6.34 13.35
CA ARG A 152 -5.42 6.52 12.78
C ARG A 152 -4.43 6.72 13.92
N ALA A 153 -3.26 6.08 13.88
CA ALA A 153 -2.32 6.04 15.01
C ALA A 153 -1.80 7.41 15.52
N ASN A 154 -1.92 8.46 14.71
CA ASN A 154 -1.52 9.84 15.06
C ASN A 154 -2.74 10.78 15.22
N ASP A 155 -3.95 10.22 15.25
CA ASP A 155 -5.20 10.97 15.35
C ASP A 155 -5.99 10.45 16.56
N ASP A 156 -6.68 11.35 17.25
CA ASP A 156 -7.57 11.02 18.36
C ASP A 156 -8.97 10.63 17.85
N GLU A 157 -9.28 10.89 16.57
CA GLU A 157 -10.55 10.48 15.97
C GLU A 157 -10.60 8.96 15.73
N SER A 158 -11.63 8.33 16.26
CA SER A 158 -11.91 6.91 16.07
C SER A 158 -13.39 6.67 15.75
N SER A 159 -13.65 5.72 14.86
CA SER A 159 -14.97 5.23 14.49
C SER A 159 -15.20 3.83 15.04
N ILE A 160 -16.42 3.53 15.49
CA ILE A 160 -16.79 2.21 16.02
C ILE A 160 -17.48 1.39 14.93
N VAL A 161 -17.09 0.12 14.83
CA VAL A 161 -17.81 -0.89 14.06
C VAL A 161 -18.40 -1.91 15.04
N ASP A 162 -19.72 -1.93 15.11
CA ASP A 162 -20.48 -2.90 15.87
C ASP A 162 -20.81 -4.13 15.04
N ALA A 163 -21.29 -5.18 15.72
CA ALA A 163 -21.89 -6.33 15.07
C ALA A 163 -23.17 -5.91 14.32
N PRO A 164 -23.48 -6.50 13.16
CA PRO A 164 -24.74 -6.22 12.49
C PRO A 164 -25.91 -6.59 13.41
N ASP A 165 -26.87 -5.67 13.57
CA ASP A 165 -28.15 -5.96 14.21
C ASP A 165 -28.88 -7.08 13.43
N GLU A 166 -29.28 -8.15 14.12
CA GLU A 166 -29.99 -9.31 13.55
C GLU A 166 -31.46 -9.01 13.23
#